data_AF-A0A2G6MRH2-F1
#
_entry.id   AF-A0A2G6MRH2-F1
#
_cell.length_a   1.000
_cell.length_b   1.000
_cell.length_c   1.000
_cell.angle_alpha   90.00
_cell.angle_beta   90.00
_cell.angle_gamma   90.00
#
_symmetry.space_group_name_H-M   'P 1'
#
loop_
_entity.id
_entity.type
_entity.pdbx_description
1 polymer ?
#
loop_
_entity_poly.entity_id
_entity_poly.type
_entity_poly.pdbx_seq_one_letter_code
_entity_poly.pdbx_strand_id
1 'polypeptide(L)' 'MTALANRYEFVLLFDVENGNPNGDPDAGNTPRIDPETGNGLVTDVCLKRKIRNHVALAKEGAEGFNIYVQE' A
#
# COMPACT_ATOMS: atom_id res chain seq x y z
N MET A 1 -6.71 3.79 -24.80
CA MET A 1 -5.79 4.51 -23.89
C MET A 1 -4.42 4.54 -24.54
N THR A 2 -3.73 5.68 -24.55
CA THR A 2 -2.34 5.76 -25.02
C THR A 2 -1.42 5.38 -23.87
N ALA A 3 -0.44 4.51 -24.12
CA ALA A 3 0.54 4.13 -23.12
C ALA A 3 1.43 5.33 -22.73
N LEU A 4 1.94 5.32 -21.49
CA LEU A 4 2.89 6.32 -21.02
C LEU A 4 4.22 6.18 -21.78
N ALA A 5 4.82 7.31 -22.20
CA ALA A 5 6.05 7.35 -22.99
C ALA A 5 7.34 7.55 -22.16
N ASN A 6 7.20 7.91 -20.88
CA ASN A 6 8.32 8.22 -19.99
C ASN A 6 8.36 7.26 -18.79
N ARG A 7 9.56 7.09 -18.23
CA ARG A 7 9.75 6.44 -16.93
C ARG A 7 9.44 7.44 -15.82
N TYR A 8 8.71 6.99 -14.79
CA TYR A 8 8.40 7.77 -13.61
C TYR A 8 8.91 7.06 -12.37
N GLU A 9 9.63 7.80 -11.54
CA GLU A 9 10.07 7.39 -10.21
C GLU A 9 9.45 8.37 -9.22
N PHE A 10 9.08 7.89 -8.04
CA PHE A 10 8.54 8.74 -7.00
C PHE A 10 8.96 8.25 -5.61
N VAL A 11 9.12 9.21 -4.70
CA VAL A 11 9.30 8.95 -3.27
C VAL A 11 8.02 9.39 -2.57
N LEU A 12 7.38 8.46 -1.87
CA LEU A 12 6.21 8.74 -1.05
C LEU A 12 6.65 8.81 0.41
N LEU A 13 6.46 9.96 1.06
CA LEU A 13 6.63 10.11 2.49
C LEU A 13 5.25 10.14 3.14
N PHE A 14 5.09 9.37 4.22
CA PHE A 14 3.91 9.37 5.08
C PHE A 14 4.36 9.09 6.51
N ASP A 15 3.56 9.50 7.48
CA ASP A 15 3.78 9.24 8.90
C ASP A 15 2.59 8.47 9.52
N VAL A 16 2.77 8.09 10.78
CA VAL A 16 1.75 7.48 11.61
C VAL A 16 1.95 7.98 13.03
N GLU A 17 0.86 8.33 13.69
CA GLU A 17 0.86 8.76 15.09
C GLU A 17 0.01 7.78 15.91
N ASN A 18 0.56 7.26 17.01
CA ASN A 18 -0.12 6.35 17.94
C ASN A 18 -0.85 5.17 17.24
N GLY A 19 -0.25 4.62 16.18
CA GLY A 19 -0.89 3.60 15.34
C GLY A 19 0.08 2.53 14.84
N ASN A 20 -0.49 1.49 14.22
CA ASN A 20 0.26 0.41 13.57
C ASN A 20 0.08 0.50 12.04
N PRO A 21 1.10 0.94 11.27
CA PRO A 21 0.97 1.15 9.83
C PRO A 21 0.97 -0.17 9.04
N ASN A 22 1.62 -1.22 9.56
CA ASN A 22 1.65 -2.55 8.98
C ASN A 22 2.05 -3.58 10.04
N GLY A 23 1.07 -4.35 10.52
CA GLY A 23 1.31 -5.41 11.48
C GLY A 23 2.01 -6.63 10.88
N ASP A 24 2.79 -7.31 11.73
CA ASP A 24 3.45 -8.57 11.44
C ASP A 24 2.59 -9.75 11.94
N PRO A 25 2.08 -10.64 11.07
CA PRO A 25 1.29 -11.79 11.47
C PRO A 25 2.10 -12.81 12.28
N ASP A 26 3.43 -12.87 12.09
CA ASP A 26 4.30 -13.82 12.78
C ASP A 26 4.77 -13.28 14.15
N ALA A 27 4.69 -11.97 14.36
CA ALA A 27 5.02 -11.30 15.63
C ALA A 27 3.79 -10.71 16.33
N GLY A 28 2.67 -11.42 16.31
CA GLY A 28 1.49 -11.08 17.11
C GLY A 28 0.86 -9.72 16.75
N ASN A 29 0.93 -9.33 15.47
CA ASN A 29 0.45 -8.05 14.94
C ASN A 29 1.18 -6.81 15.50
N THR A 30 2.40 -6.96 16.01
CA THR A 30 3.28 -5.81 16.28
C THR A 30 3.67 -5.11 14.97
N PRO A 31 4.06 -3.81 14.97
CA PRO A 31 4.58 -3.17 13.77
C PRO A 31 5.77 -3.97 13.21
N ARG A 32 5.79 -4.17 11.90
CA ARG A 32 6.92 -4.86 11.24
C ARG A 32 8.21 -4.05 11.41
N ILE A 33 9.30 -4.76 11.63
CA ILE A 33 10.65 -4.21 11.78
C ILE A 33 11.58 -4.98 10.85
N ASP A 34 12.46 -4.27 10.16
CA ASP A 34 13.57 -4.86 9.43
C ASP A 34 14.62 -5.38 10.44
N PRO A 35 14.90 -6.69 10.48
CA PRO A 35 15.79 -7.28 11.47
C PRO A 35 17.25 -6.84 11.32
N GLU A 36 17.68 -6.38 10.15
CA GLU A 36 19.07 -5.96 9.91
C GLU A 36 19.31 -4.51 10.37
N THR A 37 18.35 -3.63 10.12
CA THR A 37 18.51 -2.18 10.36
C THR A 37 17.78 -1.68 11.59
N GLY A 38 16.78 -2.42 12.09
CA GLY A 38 15.91 -2.00 13.18
C GLY A 38 14.86 -0.95 12.78
N ASN A 39 14.79 -0.56 11.50
CA ASN A 39 13.79 0.40 11.03
C ASN A 39 12.41 -0.25 10.91
N GLY A 40 11.36 0.55 11.14
CA GLY A 40 9.99 0.12 10.86
C GLY A 40 9.79 -0.17 9.37
N LEU A 41 9.07 -1.25 9.05
CA LEU A 41 8.84 -1.70 7.69
C LEU A 41 7.34 -1.61 7.35
N VAL A 42 7.04 -1.07 6.17
CA VAL A 42 5.72 -1.20 5.55
C VAL A 42 5.91 -1.90 4.22
N THR A 43 5.32 -3.09 4.09
CA THR A 43 5.45 -3.93 2.89
C THR A 43 4.80 -3.26 1.68
N ASP A 44 5.34 -3.54 0.51
CA ASP A 44 4.79 -3.07 -0.77
C ASP A 44 3.35 -3.57 -0.98
N VAL A 45 3.04 -4.81 -0.58
CA VAL A 45 1.69 -5.37 -0.64
C VAL A 45 0.68 -4.62 0.25
N CYS A 46 1.12 -4.08 1.40
CA CYS A 46 0.29 -3.23 2.25
C CYS A 46 -0.11 -1.94 1.52
N LEU A 47 0.87 -1.24 0.92
CA LEU A 47 0.60 -0.02 0.14
C LEU A 47 -0.23 -0.30 -1.12
N LYS A 48 0.08 -1.38 -1.86
CA LYS A 48 -0.71 -1.83 -3.02
C LYS A 48 -2.16 -2.14 -2.65
N ARG A 49 -2.44 -2.66 -1.45
CA ARG A 49 -3.82 -2.85 -0.96
C ARG A 49 -4.49 -1.50 -0.69
N LYS A 50 -3.83 -0.56 -0.02
CA LYS A 50 -4.38 0.80 0.22
C LYS A 50 -4.69 1.53 -1.09
N ILE A 51 -3.82 1.45 -2.09
CA ILE A 51 -4.05 2.02 -3.43
C ILE A 51 -5.28 1.38 -4.09
N ARG A 52 -5.39 0.04 -4.09
CA ARG A 52 -6.56 -0.66 -4.66
C ARG A 52 -7.86 -0.27 -3.96
N ASN A 53 -7.86 -0.21 -2.63
CA ASN A 53 -9.03 0.18 -1.86
C ASN A 53 -9.44 1.62 -2.17
N HIS A 54 -8.46 2.54 -2.26
CA HIS A 54 -8.73 3.91 -2.66
C HIS A 54 -9.35 4.00 -4.05
N VAL A 55 -8.81 3.29 -5.04
CA VAL A 55 -9.37 3.26 -6.41
C VAL A 55 -10.79 2.70 -6.41
N ALA A 56 -11.05 1.60 -5.69
CA ALA A 56 -12.38 1.01 -5.59
C ALA A 56 -13.41 2.00 -5.02
N LEU A 57 -13.06 2.70 -3.93
CA LEU A 57 -13.90 3.71 -3.31
C LEU A 57 -14.11 4.94 -4.22
N ALA A 58 -13.04 5.45 -4.83
CA ALA A 58 -13.08 6.67 -5.63
C ALA A 58 -13.72 6.49 -7.01
N LYS A 59 -13.82 5.25 -7.51
CA LYS A 59 -14.34 4.95 -8.85
C LYS A 59 -15.69 4.23 -8.84
N GLU A 60 -16.15 3.72 -7.70
CA GLU A 60 -17.49 3.14 -7.52
C GLU A 60 -17.91 2.14 -8.62
N GLY A 61 -16.98 1.31 -9.09
CA GLY A 61 -17.25 0.31 -10.14
C GLY A 61 -17.34 0.88 -11.57
N ALA A 62 -16.86 2.11 -11.79
CA ALA A 62 -16.75 2.69 -13.13
C ALA A 62 -16.00 1.76 -14.09
N GLU A 63 -16.53 1.65 -15.31
CA GLU A 63 -15.94 0.80 -16.36
C GLU A 63 -14.47 1.19 -16.60
N GLY A 64 -13.60 0.17 -16.71
CA GLY A 64 -12.15 0.35 -16.83
C GLY A 64 -11.39 0.56 -15.51
N PHE A 65 -12.07 0.65 -14.36
CA PHE A 65 -11.45 0.82 -13.03
C PHE A 65 -11.79 -0.30 -12.03
N ASN A 66 -12.35 -1.41 -12.50
CA ASN A 66 -12.72 -2.55 -11.65
C ASN A 66 -11.48 -3.18 -10.99
N ILE A 67 -11.56 -3.41 -9.68
CA ILE A 67 -10.52 -4.11 -8.90
C ILE A 67 -10.89 -5.59 -8.79
N TYR A 68 -9.98 -6.47 -9.21
CA TYR A 68 -10.23 -7.91 -9.27
C TYR A 68 -10.23 -8.59 -7.89
N VAL A 69 -9.16 -8.37 -7.11
CA VAL A 69 -9.07 -8.89 -5.74
C VAL A 69 -9.66 -7.85 -4.80
N GLN A 70 -10.94 -8.02 -4.52
CA GLN A 70 -11.67 -7.29 -3.49
C GLN A 70 -11.38 -7.97 -2.13
N GLU A 71 -12.16 -7.76 -1.08
CA GLU A 71 -11.90 -8.41 0.22
C GLU A 71 -11.78 -9.93 0.12
#